data_AF-A0A353E4E7-F1
#
_entry.id   AF-A0A353E4E7-F1
#
_cell.length_a   1.000
_cell.length_b   1.000
_cell.length_c   1.000
_cell.angle_alpha   90.00
_cell.angle_beta   90.00
_cell.angle_gamma   90.00
#
_symmetry.space_group_name_H-M   'P 1'
#
loop_
_entity.id
_entity.type
_entity.pdbx_description
1 polymer ?
#
loop_
_entity_poly.entity_id
_entity_poly.type
_entity_poly.pdbx_seq_one_letter_code
_entity_poly.pdbx_strand_id
1 'polypeptide(L)'
;MKRKFFAFIALISATLSLSSCLSSDDETVEYTHDTAITAFSLGSLDRWSKTTAGKDTLLKANVTGSNYKFYIDQAQRKIYNPDSLPCGVRDTAVLATITAKNSSPMVWMDIDKTDSITGYYSSSDSVNFSKPRLLRVYSNDLTAYATYEVTVNIHQQLPYEFHWSTLAQQNAQLAALTDQKALAVGSYVYVFGKTAESMKVYRSAITDGANWATVTPNVSFDNDDFQNAVALDGKIYMLSNGKIYSSTDGAEWSQVAENASLKQLIGASSQYLYAYDATGIQISKE
;
A
#
# COMPACT_ATOMS: atom_id res chain seq x y z
N MET A 1 65.75 -39.46 61.69
CA MET A 1 65.56 -38.28 60.82
C MET A 1 65.20 -38.59 59.35
N LYS A 2 65.18 -39.86 58.89
CA LYS A 2 64.87 -40.17 57.48
C LYS A 2 63.37 -40.21 57.11
N ARG A 3 62.45 -40.55 58.03
CA ARG A 3 60.99 -40.61 57.74
C ARG A 3 60.28 -39.23 57.72
N LYS A 4 60.82 -38.22 58.41
CA LYS A 4 60.24 -36.86 58.42
C LYS A 4 60.66 -36.02 57.20
N PHE A 5 61.75 -36.40 56.52
CA PHE A 5 62.26 -35.71 55.32
C PHE A 5 61.44 -36.08 54.07
N PHE A 6 60.98 -37.34 53.98
CA PHE A 6 60.10 -37.79 52.89
C PHE A 6 58.70 -37.15 52.92
N ALA A 7 58.15 -36.89 54.10
CA ALA A 7 56.88 -36.18 54.24
C ALA A 7 56.97 -34.72 53.74
N PHE A 8 58.13 -34.08 53.93
CA PHE A 8 58.37 -32.72 53.47
C PHE A 8 58.56 -32.65 51.95
N ILE A 9 59.25 -33.63 51.36
CA ILE A 9 59.42 -33.72 49.88
C ILE A 9 58.08 -34.03 49.20
N ALA A 10 57.25 -34.93 49.77
CA ALA A 10 55.93 -35.22 49.23
C ALA A 10 54.97 -34.01 49.29
N LEU A 11 55.07 -33.19 50.34
CA LEU A 11 54.26 -31.97 50.49
C LEU A 11 54.67 -30.89 49.48
N ILE A 12 55.98 -30.75 49.20
CA ILE A 12 56.51 -29.78 48.20
C ILE A 12 56.16 -30.20 46.77
N SER A 13 56.20 -31.51 46.46
CA SER A 13 55.79 -32.03 45.15
C SER A 13 54.28 -31.91 44.90
N ALA A 14 53.46 -31.97 45.96
CA ALA A 14 52.01 -31.73 45.89
C ALA A 14 51.67 -30.25 45.66
N THR A 15 52.45 -29.31 46.20
CA THR A 15 52.24 -27.87 45.96
C THR A 15 52.66 -27.41 44.56
N LEU A 16 53.66 -28.05 43.95
CA LEU A 16 54.12 -27.73 42.59
C LEU A 16 53.25 -28.35 41.48
N SER A 17 52.50 -29.40 41.79
CA SER A 17 51.57 -30.04 40.84
C SER A 17 50.19 -29.37 40.80
N LEU A 18 49.83 -28.60 41.84
CA LEU A 18 48.59 -27.79 41.86
C LEU A 18 48.74 -26.44 41.15
N SER A 19 49.97 -25.95 40.92
CA SER A 19 50.20 -24.72 40.14
C SER A 19 50.02 -24.90 38.62
N SER A 20 49.87 -26.14 38.14
CA SER A 20 49.65 -26.44 36.72
C SER A 20 48.18 -26.39 36.30
N CYS A 21 47.25 -26.17 37.24
CA CYS A 21 45.83 -25.88 36.96
C CYS A 21 45.48 -24.40 37.28
N LEU A 22 46.48 -23.53 37.25
CA LEU A 22 46.31 -22.09 37.21
C LEU A 22 46.81 -21.56 35.86
N SER A 23 46.48 -22.27 34.76
CA SER A 23 46.36 -21.57 33.48
C SER A 23 45.07 -20.77 33.59
N SER A 24 45.18 -19.45 33.49
CA SER A 24 44.04 -18.64 33.12
C SER A 24 43.67 -19.08 31.71
N ASP A 25 42.77 -20.06 31.61
CA ASP A 25 42.01 -20.31 30.39
C ASP A 25 41.01 -19.16 30.26
N ASP A 26 41.53 -17.94 30.13
CA ASP A 26 40.79 -16.82 29.59
C ASP A 26 40.61 -17.14 28.11
N GLU A 27 39.70 -18.06 27.80
CA GLU A 27 39.07 -18.09 26.49
C GLU A 27 38.37 -16.74 26.35
N THR A 28 39.06 -15.78 25.73
CA THR A 28 38.43 -14.55 25.29
C THR A 28 37.39 -14.93 24.25
N VAL A 29 36.15 -15.12 24.68
CA VAL A 29 35.01 -15.35 23.79
C VAL A 29 34.82 -14.06 23.00
N GLU A 30 35.28 -14.03 21.76
CA GLU A 30 35.04 -12.91 20.85
C GLU A 30 33.57 -12.91 20.44
N TYR A 31 32.80 -11.99 21.02
CA TYR A 31 31.41 -11.79 20.64
C TYR A 31 31.32 -10.97 19.35
N THR A 32 30.50 -11.44 18.41
CA THR A 32 30.20 -10.68 17.20
C THR A 32 29.18 -9.59 17.50
N HIS A 33 29.40 -8.41 16.92
CA HIS A 33 28.59 -7.21 17.16
C HIS A 33 27.52 -6.99 16.08
N ASP A 34 27.16 -8.05 15.36
CA ASP A 34 26.20 -8.00 14.26
C ASP A 34 24.77 -7.94 14.78
N THR A 35 23.97 -6.99 14.28
CA THR A 35 22.54 -6.86 14.63
C THR A 35 21.63 -7.02 13.40
N ALA A 36 22.13 -7.69 12.36
CA ALA A 36 21.48 -7.75 11.07
C ALA A 36 20.57 -8.98 10.94
N ILE A 37 19.36 -8.80 10.40
CA ILE A 37 18.52 -9.91 9.90
C ILE A 37 18.97 -10.23 8.49
N THR A 38 19.21 -11.50 8.18
CA THR A 38 19.75 -11.96 6.88
C THR A 38 18.74 -12.75 6.06
N ALA A 39 17.71 -13.32 6.69
CA ALA A 39 16.64 -14.01 5.99
C ALA A 39 15.30 -13.86 6.73
N PHE A 40 14.23 -13.81 5.95
CA PHE A 40 12.85 -13.80 6.43
C PHE A 40 11.98 -14.59 5.44
N SER A 41 11.15 -15.49 5.96
CA SER A 41 10.15 -16.21 5.17
C SER A 41 8.93 -16.56 6.02
N LEU A 42 7.81 -16.81 5.35
CA LEU A 42 6.57 -17.26 5.97
C LEU A 42 6.33 -18.74 5.72
N GLY A 43 5.72 -19.41 6.71
CA GLY A 43 5.29 -20.81 6.59
C GLY A 43 4.01 -20.98 5.76
N SER A 44 3.29 -22.08 6.00
CA SER A 44 1.96 -22.28 5.43
C SER A 44 0.95 -21.37 6.11
N LEU A 45 0.12 -20.69 5.32
CA LEU A 45 -0.81 -19.67 5.78
C LEU A 45 -2.26 -20.12 5.61
N ASP A 46 -3.07 -19.80 6.60
CA ASP A 46 -4.52 -19.96 6.51
C ASP A 46 -5.13 -18.80 5.71
N ARG A 47 -6.25 -19.05 5.03
CA ARG A 47 -6.98 -18.03 4.26
C ARG A 47 -8.48 -18.12 4.48
N TRP A 48 -9.11 -17.00 4.80
CA TRP A 48 -10.57 -16.85 4.79
C TRP A 48 -11.09 -16.83 3.36
N SER A 49 -12.13 -17.62 3.11
CA SER A 49 -12.84 -17.68 1.83
C SER A 49 -14.33 -17.86 2.08
N LYS A 50 -15.16 -17.61 1.07
CA LYS A 50 -16.59 -17.94 1.10
C LYS A 50 -16.86 -19.28 0.44
N THR A 51 -17.82 -20.02 0.99
CA THR A 51 -18.41 -21.20 0.34
C THR A 51 -19.33 -20.78 -0.80
N THR A 52 -19.76 -21.72 -1.64
CA THR A 52 -20.81 -21.49 -2.65
C THR A 52 -22.10 -20.93 -2.05
N ALA A 53 -22.40 -21.26 -0.78
CA ALA A 53 -23.53 -20.74 -0.04
C ALA A 53 -23.27 -19.38 0.65
N GLY A 54 -22.13 -18.73 0.38
CA GLY A 54 -21.76 -17.41 0.89
C GLY A 54 -21.29 -17.36 2.35
N LYS A 55 -21.17 -18.51 3.03
CA LYS A 55 -20.66 -18.58 4.42
C LYS A 55 -19.14 -18.51 4.45
N ASP A 56 -18.60 -17.77 5.41
CA ASP A 56 -17.15 -17.70 5.64
C ASP A 56 -16.60 -19.06 6.11
N THR A 57 -15.41 -19.40 5.63
CA THR A 57 -14.70 -20.64 5.96
C THR A 57 -13.21 -20.37 5.97
N LEU A 58 -12.51 -20.95 6.96
CA LEU A 58 -11.06 -20.88 7.05
C LEU A 58 -10.43 -22.07 6.33
N LEU A 59 -9.74 -21.80 5.23
CA LEU A 59 -8.94 -22.79 4.53
C LEU A 59 -7.58 -22.90 5.21
N LYS A 60 -7.30 -24.05 5.82
CA LYS A 60 -6.03 -24.30 6.52
C LYS A 60 -4.89 -24.53 5.56
N ALA A 61 -3.72 -23.96 5.84
CA ALA A 61 -2.49 -24.14 5.04
C ALA A 61 -2.72 -23.96 3.52
N ASN A 62 -3.59 -23.01 3.16
CA ASN A 62 -4.06 -22.82 1.80
C ASN A 62 -3.05 -22.05 0.93
N VAL A 63 -2.23 -21.20 1.54
CA VAL A 63 -1.25 -20.38 0.84
C VAL A 63 0.15 -20.77 1.32
N THR A 64 1.03 -21.10 0.37
CA THR A 64 2.45 -21.36 0.64
C THR A 64 3.19 -20.04 0.79
N GLY A 65 3.40 -19.57 2.01
CA GLY A 65 4.00 -18.25 2.29
C GLY A 65 5.41 -18.07 1.75
N SER A 66 6.19 -19.14 1.63
CA SER A 66 7.57 -19.12 1.09
C SER A 66 7.67 -18.77 -0.41
N ASN A 67 6.54 -18.81 -1.12
CA ASN A 67 6.45 -18.33 -2.50
C ASN A 67 6.51 -16.80 -2.58
N TYR A 68 6.17 -16.09 -1.50
CA TYR A 68 6.20 -14.63 -1.43
C TYR A 68 7.53 -14.16 -0.85
N LYS A 69 8.31 -13.42 -1.65
CA LYS A 69 9.64 -12.98 -1.25
C LYS A 69 9.55 -11.71 -0.42
N PHE A 70 10.36 -11.67 0.63
CA PHE A 70 10.52 -10.51 1.50
C PHE A 70 11.85 -9.82 1.19
N TYR A 71 11.80 -8.50 1.14
CA TYR A 71 12.97 -7.64 1.09
C TYR A 71 13.36 -7.29 2.52
N ILE A 72 14.66 -7.30 2.79
CA ILE A 72 15.23 -6.81 4.05
C ILE A 72 16.04 -5.57 3.69
N ASP A 73 15.44 -4.41 3.92
CA ASP A 73 16.12 -3.13 3.77
C ASP A 73 16.96 -2.87 5.03
N GLN A 74 18.27 -3.12 4.91
CA GLN A 74 19.21 -2.93 6.00
C GLN A 74 19.42 -1.45 6.36
N ALA A 75 19.25 -0.54 5.40
CA ALA A 75 19.47 0.89 5.62
C ALA A 75 18.28 1.51 6.36
N GLN A 76 17.06 1.17 5.94
CA GLN A 76 15.82 1.67 6.56
C GLN A 76 15.32 0.80 7.72
N ARG A 77 15.91 -0.38 7.93
CA ARG A 77 15.48 -1.39 8.91
C ARG A 77 14.01 -1.79 8.68
N LYS A 78 13.68 -2.14 7.44
CA LYS A 78 12.34 -2.60 7.07
C LYS A 78 12.38 -4.01 6.49
N ILE A 79 11.35 -4.79 6.78
CA ILE A 79 11.13 -6.11 6.19
C ILE A 79 9.72 -6.13 5.61
N TYR A 80 9.60 -6.34 4.30
CA TYR A 80 8.30 -6.30 3.63
C TYR A 80 8.29 -7.15 2.36
N ASN A 81 7.13 -7.67 1.98
CA ASN A 81 6.91 -8.32 0.69
C ASN A 81 6.45 -7.29 -0.35
N PRO A 82 7.19 -7.11 -1.47
CA PRO A 82 6.75 -6.22 -2.55
C PRO A 82 5.47 -6.73 -3.23
N ASP A 83 5.38 -8.06 -3.42
CA ASP A 83 4.17 -8.72 -3.90
C ASP A 83 3.29 -9.12 -2.73
N SER A 84 2.06 -8.62 -2.71
CA SER A 84 1.14 -8.80 -1.58
C SER A 84 0.64 -10.23 -1.50
N LEU A 85 0.41 -10.71 -0.28
CA LEU A 85 -0.26 -11.99 -0.08
C LEU A 85 -1.70 -11.94 -0.62
N PRO A 86 -2.31 -13.08 -0.99
CA PRO A 86 -3.67 -13.12 -1.47
C PRO A 86 -4.66 -12.53 -0.46
N CYS A 87 -5.74 -11.93 -0.96
CA CYS A 87 -6.80 -11.40 -0.12
C CYS A 87 -7.37 -12.49 0.81
N GLY A 88 -7.67 -12.10 2.05
CA GLY A 88 -8.24 -12.97 3.08
C GLY A 88 -7.23 -13.84 3.83
N VAL A 89 -5.92 -13.75 3.57
CA VAL A 89 -4.92 -14.44 4.41
C VAL A 89 -5.09 -14.04 5.87
N ARG A 90 -5.07 -15.02 6.77
CA ARG A 90 -5.15 -14.79 8.21
C ARG A 90 -3.79 -14.34 8.73
N ASP A 91 -3.65 -13.06 8.98
CA ASP A 91 -2.45 -12.38 9.48
C ASP A 91 -2.30 -12.41 11.00
N THR A 92 -3.37 -12.71 11.75
CA THR A 92 -3.36 -12.71 13.21
C THR A 92 -2.56 -13.84 13.87
N ALA A 93 -2.20 -14.88 13.11
CA ALA A 93 -1.44 -16.02 13.61
C ALA A 93 -0.62 -16.65 12.48
N VAL A 94 0.60 -16.15 12.28
CA VAL A 94 1.49 -16.55 11.18
C VAL A 94 2.82 -17.05 11.71
N LEU A 95 3.26 -18.22 11.25
CA LEU A 95 4.61 -18.72 11.50
C LEU A 95 5.61 -18.04 10.57
N ALA A 96 6.61 -17.38 11.15
CA ALA A 96 7.69 -16.72 10.43
C ALA A 96 9.04 -17.38 10.77
N THR A 97 9.84 -17.66 9.74
CA THR A 97 11.24 -18.08 9.90
C THR A 97 12.13 -16.88 9.68
N ILE A 98 12.90 -16.52 10.69
CA ILE A 98 13.75 -15.33 10.70
C ILE A 98 15.16 -15.75 11.08
N THR A 99 16.14 -15.32 10.31
CA THR A 99 17.56 -15.61 10.56
C THR A 99 18.28 -14.31 10.82
N ALA A 100 18.93 -14.22 11.98
CA ALA A 100 19.88 -13.15 12.27
C ALA A 100 21.30 -13.61 11.96
N LYS A 101 22.16 -12.66 11.59
CA LYS A 101 23.59 -12.90 11.39
C LYS A 101 24.21 -13.41 12.70
N ASN A 102 25.04 -14.45 12.59
CA ASN A 102 25.71 -15.13 13.72
C ASN A 102 24.76 -15.55 14.86
N SER A 103 23.53 -15.97 14.52
CA SER A 103 22.53 -16.46 15.48
C SER A 103 22.19 -15.45 16.60
N SER A 104 22.32 -14.16 16.28
CA SER A 104 22.07 -13.07 17.21
C SER A 104 20.66 -13.12 17.82
N PRO A 105 20.51 -12.83 19.13
CA PRO A 105 19.23 -12.97 19.81
C PRO A 105 18.20 -11.94 19.32
N MET A 106 16.95 -12.39 19.20
CA MET A 106 15.84 -11.60 18.65
C MET A 106 14.64 -11.60 19.59
N VAL A 107 13.97 -10.45 19.71
CA VAL A 107 12.75 -10.27 20.51
C VAL A 107 11.70 -9.49 19.75
N TRP A 108 10.44 -9.85 19.96
CA TRP A 108 9.31 -9.05 19.49
C TRP A 108 8.99 -7.96 20.50
N MET A 109 8.82 -6.73 19.99
CA MET A 109 8.21 -5.67 20.78
C MET A 109 6.69 -5.88 20.83
N ASP A 110 6.09 -5.30 21.88
CA ASP A 110 4.66 -5.31 22.07
C ASP A 110 3.96 -4.54 20.96
N ILE A 111 2.84 -5.13 20.55
CA ILE A 111 2.07 -4.71 19.37
C ILE A 111 1.33 -3.39 19.61
N ASP A 112 1.00 -3.08 20.86
CA ASP A 112 0.31 -1.86 21.29
C ASP A 112 1.24 -0.91 22.08
N LYS A 113 2.33 -1.43 22.66
CA LYS A 113 3.32 -0.69 23.45
C LYS A 113 4.74 -0.93 22.91
N THR A 114 5.12 -0.18 21.88
CA THR A 114 6.35 -0.42 21.12
C THR A 114 7.66 -0.24 21.91
N ASP A 115 7.59 0.28 23.13
CA ASP A 115 8.70 0.38 24.09
C ASP A 115 8.87 -0.87 24.98
N SER A 116 7.90 -1.78 24.96
CA SER A 116 7.83 -2.97 25.79
C SER A 116 8.17 -4.22 24.99
N ILE A 117 8.84 -5.20 25.61
CA ILE A 117 9.17 -6.49 24.98
C ILE A 117 8.06 -7.50 25.31
N THR A 118 7.51 -8.17 24.30
CA THR A 118 6.53 -9.25 24.51
C THR A 118 7.20 -10.59 24.77
N GLY A 119 8.32 -10.87 24.08
CA GLY A 119 9.02 -12.14 24.25
C GLY A 119 10.09 -12.38 23.20
N TYR A 120 10.84 -13.47 23.40
CA TYR A 120 11.84 -13.94 22.45
C TYR A 120 11.17 -14.43 21.16
N TYR A 121 11.89 -14.26 20.04
CA TYR A 121 11.51 -14.88 18.79
C TYR A 121 11.66 -16.41 18.88
N SER A 122 10.65 -17.12 18.37
CA SER A 122 10.73 -18.54 18.08
C SER A 122 10.06 -18.82 16.74
N SER A 123 10.64 -19.72 15.94
CA SER A 123 10.02 -20.18 14.68
C SER A 123 8.81 -21.10 14.90
N SER A 124 8.58 -21.58 16.13
CA SER A 124 7.40 -22.35 16.52
C SER A 124 6.18 -21.49 16.86
N ASP A 125 6.41 -20.21 17.13
CA ASP A 125 5.39 -19.34 17.72
C ASP A 125 4.80 -18.45 16.64
N SER A 126 3.47 -18.44 16.57
CA SER A 126 2.75 -17.62 15.60
C SER A 126 2.79 -16.15 16.01
N VAL A 127 2.97 -15.27 15.03
CA VAL A 127 3.04 -13.82 15.19
C VAL A 127 1.80 -13.20 14.57
N ASN A 128 1.22 -12.20 15.25
CA ASN A 128 0.18 -11.35 14.68
C ASN A 128 0.81 -10.24 13.82
N PHE A 129 0.51 -10.22 12.53
CA PHE A 129 0.92 -9.22 11.54
C PHE A 129 -0.25 -8.35 11.02
N SER A 130 -1.38 -8.28 11.75
CA SER A 130 -2.53 -7.42 11.37
C SER A 130 -2.22 -5.92 11.34
N LYS A 131 -1.05 -5.54 11.85
CA LYS A 131 -0.41 -4.23 11.70
C LYS A 131 1.12 -4.40 11.75
N PRO A 132 1.91 -3.39 11.37
CA PRO A 132 3.37 -3.48 11.41
C PRO A 132 3.89 -3.94 12.77
N ARG A 133 4.90 -4.81 12.77
CA ARG A 133 5.53 -5.36 13.98
C ARG A 133 6.96 -4.91 14.11
N LEU A 134 7.40 -4.60 15.33
CA LEU A 134 8.80 -4.28 15.59
C LEU A 134 9.53 -5.52 16.10
N LEU A 135 10.59 -5.91 15.39
CA LEU A 135 11.50 -6.99 15.74
C LEU A 135 12.85 -6.40 16.11
N ARG A 136 13.32 -6.65 17.32
CA ARG A 136 14.63 -6.19 17.77
C ARG A 136 15.64 -7.33 17.74
N VAL A 137 16.80 -7.08 17.16
CA VAL A 137 17.95 -8.00 17.12
C VAL A 137 19.08 -7.36 17.91
N TYR A 138 19.59 -8.08 18.90
CA TYR A 138 20.72 -7.65 19.71
C TYR A 138 22.02 -8.25 19.18
N SER A 139 23.15 -7.60 19.41
CA SER A 139 24.46 -8.25 19.27
C SER A 139 24.61 -9.37 20.29
N ASN A 140 25.52 -10.32 20.05
CA ASN A 140 25.66 -11.48 20.94
C ASN A 140 26.16 -11.14 22.35
N ASP A 141 26.84 -10.01 22.51
CA ASP A 141 27.26 -9.43 23.80
C ASP A 141 26.16 -8.54 24.44
N LEU A 142 25.01 -8.38 23.77
CA LEU A 142 23.86 -7.56 24.18
C LEU A 142 24.15 -6.06 24.34
N THR A 143 25.28 -5.57 23.83
CA THR A 143 25.68 -4.15 23.96
C THR A 143 25.04 -3.23 22.92
N ALA A 144 24.59 -3.78 21.79
CA ALA A 144 23.96 -3.04 20.71
C ALA A 144 22.69 -3.76 20.22
N TYR A 145 21.82 -3.00 19.56
CA TYR A 145 20.65 -3.57 18.88
C TYR A 145 20.26 -2.78 17.64
N ALA A 146 19.56 -3.45 16.72
CA ALA A 146 18.78 -2.83 15.65
C ALA A 146 17.31 -3.27 15.77
N THR A 147 16.38 -2.35 15.49
CA THR A 147 14.95 -2.66 15.45
C THR A 147 14.47 -2.57 14.00
N TYR A 148 13.83 -3.62 13.51
CA TYR A 148 13.23 -3.70 12.19
C TYR A 148 11.72 -3.57 12.28
N GLU A 149 11.13 -2.78 11.39
CA GLU A 149 9.70 -2.79 11.14
C GLU A 149 9.36 -3.86 10.11
N VAL A 150 8.54 -4.83 10.50
CA VAL A 150 8.08 -5.95 9.68
C VAL A 150 6.64 -5.67 9.25
N THR A 151 6.44 -5.55 7.95
CA THR A 151 5.12 -5.35 7.34
C THR A 151 4.81 -6.51 6.41
N VAL A 152 3.67 -7.17 6.62
CA VAL A 152 3.16 -8.20 5.71
C VAL A 152 2.03 -7.59 4.90
N ASN A 153 2.29 -7.30 3.63
CA ASN A 153 1.31 -6.70 2.72
C ASN A 153 0.35 -7.78 2.22
N ILE A 154 -0.96 -7.49 2.25
CA ILE A 154 -2.05 -8.41 1.87
C ILE A 154 -3.03 -7.63 1.01
N HIS A 155 -3.46 -8.21 -0.11
CA HIS A 155 -4.52 -7.61 -0.94
C HIS A 155 -5.80 -7.40 -0.13
N GLN A 156 -6.41 -6.22 -0.25
CA GLN A 156 -7.66 -5.89 0.43
C GLN A 156 -8.92 -6.26 -0.37
N GLN A 157 -8.73 -6.59 -1.65
CA GLN A 157 -9.80 -6.94 -2.59
C GLN A 157 -9.41 -8.22 -3.32
N LEU A 158 -10.42 -9.03 -3.66
CA LEU A 158 -10.19 -10.22 -4.46
C LEU A 158 -9.75 -9.81 -5.88
N PRO A 159 -8.83 -10.58 -6.50
CA PRO A 159 -8.44 -10.32 -7.87
C PRO A 159 -9.65 -10.46 -8.80
N TYR A 160 -9.73 -9.59 -9.81
CA TYR A 160 -10.78 -9.59 -10.84
C TYR A 160 -12.20 -9.23 -10.38
N GLU A 161 -12.37 -8.64 -9.19
CA GLU A 161 -13.68 -8.10 -8.79
C GLU A 161 -13.80 -6.61 -9.10
N PHE A 162 -14.81 -6.24 -9.91
CA PHE A 162 -15.19 -4.86 -10.18
C PHE A 162 -16.42 -4.53 -9.34
N HIS A 163 -16.24 -3.71 -8.29
CA HIS A 163 -17.32 -3.34 -7.36
C HIS A 163 -17.78 -1.90 -7.59
N TRP A 164 -19.08 -1.71 -7.70
CA TRP A 164 -19.70 -0.39 -7.56
C TRP A 164 -19.95 -0.11 -6.08
N SER A 165 -19.27 0.90 -5.52
CA SER A 165 -19.56 1.42 -4.18
C SER A 165 -20.53 2.58 -4.25
N THR A 166 -21.49 2.63 -3.33
CA THR A 166 -22.40 3.79 -3.21
C THR A 166 -21.63 4.97 -2.60
N LEU A 167 -21.49 6.07 -3.34
CA LEU A 167 -20.69 7.23 -2.91
C LEU A 167 -21.54 8.51 -2.68
N ALA A 168 -22.59 8.72 -3.48
CA ALA A 168 -23.48 9.89 -3.40
C ALA A 168 -24.96 9.46 -3.30
N GLN A 169 -25.29 8.63 -2.31
CA GLN A 169 -26.67 8.17 -2.11
C GLN A 169 -27.61 9.36 -1.87
N GLN A 170 -28.79 9.36 -2.51
CA GLN A 170 -29.84 10.39 -2.32
C GLN A 170 -29.41 11.84 -2.65
N ASN A 171 -28.44 12.03 -3.54
CA ASN A 171 -28.08 13.37 -4.01
C ASN A 171 -29.21 13.93 -4.90
N ALA A 172 -30.06 14.80 -4.33
CA ALA A 172 -31.25 15.34 -5.00
C ALA A 172 -30.94 16.19 -6.24
N GLN A 173 -29.83 16.93 -6.25
CA GLN A 173 -29.43 17.77 -7.40
C GLN A 173 -29.02 16.93 -8.61
N LEU A 174 -28.30 15.82 -8.39
CA LEU A 174 -27.96 14.87 -9.45
C LEU A 174 -29.17 14.03 -9.87
N ALA A 175 -30.01 13.63 -8.91
CA ALA A 175 -31.23 12.86 -9.19
C ALA A 175 -32.29 13.66 -9.99
N ALA A 176 -32.21 14.99 -9.98
CA ALA A 176 -33.09 15.86 -10.76
C ALA A 176 -32.69 15.97 -12.25
N LEU A 177 -31.50 15.48 -12.63
CA LEU A 177 -31.06 15.48 -14.01
C LEU A 177 -31.77 14.38 -14.79
N THR A 178 -32.33 14.71 -15.96
CA THR A 178 -32.98 13.73 -16.83
C THR A 178 -32.02 13.07 -17.81
N ASP A 179 -30.98 13.80 -18.22
CA ASP A 179 -29.83 13.30 -18.96
C ASP A 179 -28.56 13.93 -18.38
N GLN A 180 -27.44 13.21 -18.43
CA GLN A 180 -26.18 13.67 -17.85
C GLN A 180 -24.94 13.14 -18.59
N LYS A 181 -23.85 13.90 -18.52
CA LYS A 181 -22.51 13.52 -18.97
C LYS A 181 -21.50 13.95 -17.90
N ALA A 182 -20.62 13.02 -17.52
CA ALA A 182 -19.57 13.29 -16.55
C ALA A 182 -18.19 13.38 -17.23
N LEU A 183 -17.34 14.29 -16.75
CA LEU A 183 -15.94 14.44 -17.19
C LEU A 183 -15.03 14.61 -15.97
N ALA A 184 -13.92 13.89 -15.93
CA ALA A 184 -12.86 14.13 -14.96
C ALA A 184 -11.83 15.10 -15.58
N VAL A 185 -11.67 16.28 -14.98
CA VAL A 185 -10.77 17.32 -15.47
C VAL A 185 -10.01 17.96 -14.30
N GLY A 186 -8.68 17.89 -14.35
CA GLY A 186 -7.82 18.35 -13.27
C GLY A 186 -8.13 17.59 -11.97
N SER A 187 -8.37 18.33 -10.88
CA SER A 187 -8.68 17.79 -9.56
C SER A 187 -10.18 17.59 -9.29
N TYR A 188 -11.02 17.68 -10.32
CA TYR A 188 -12.48 17.65 -10.19
C TYR A 188 -13.14 16.67 -11.16
N VAL A 189 -14.30 16.17 -10.76
CA VAL A 189 -15.29 15.56 -11.66
C VAL A 189 -16.40 16.58 -11.86
N TYR A 190 -16.74 16.84 -13.12
CA TYR A 190 -17.86 17.66 -13.54
C TYR A 190 -18.98 16.77 -14.04
N VAL A 191 -20.20 17.02 -13.59
CA VAL A 191 -21.42 16.43 -14.15
C VAL A 191 -22.22 17.56 -14.77
N PHE A 192 -22.35 17.48 -16.08
CA PHE A 192 -23.26 18.30 -16.85
C PHE A 192 -24.54 17.50 -17.06
N GLY A 193 -25.68 18.17 -17.06
CA GLY A 193 -26.93 17.53 -17.42
C GLY A 193 -28.03 18.55 -17.63
N LYS A 194 -29.24 18.08 -17.91
CA LYS A 194 -30.40 18.96 -18.08
C LYS A 194 -31.50 18.62 -17.09
N THR A 195 -32.23 19.66 -16.68
CA THR A 195 -33.55 19.53 -16.07
C THR A 195 -34.62 19.91 -17.11
N ALA A 196 -35.89 19.96 -16.71
CA ALA A 196 -36.95 20.46 -17.58
C ALA A 196 -36.77 21.93 -18.01
N GLU A 197 -35.94 22.70 -17.30
CA GLU A 197 -35.80 24.14 -17.50
C GLU A 197 -34.51 24.50 -18.26
N SER A 198 -33.37 23.97 -17.82
CA SER A 198 -32.05 24.41 -18.29
C SER A 198 -30.98 23.33 -18.13
N MET A 199 -29.87 23.49 -18.85
CA MET A 199 -28.63 22.80 -18.54
C MET A 199 -28.12 23.21 -17.14
N LYS A 200 -27.63 22.24 -16.37
CA LYS A 200 -26.97 22.41 -15.06
C LYS A 200 -25.58 21.81 -15.09
N VAL A 201 -24.68 22.40 -14.32
CA VAL A 201 -23.32 21.90 -14.12
C VAL A 201 -23.07 21.77 -12.62
N TYR A 202 -22.57 20.61 -12.22
CA TYR A 202 -22.15 20.34 -10.86
C TYR A 202 -20.70 19.85 -10.87
N ARG A 203 -19.97 20.12 -9.79
CA ARG A 203 -18.61 19.57 -9.61
C ARG A 203 -18.39 19.01 -8.22
N SER A 204 -17.54 18.01 -8.15
CA SER A 204 -17.01 17.44 -6.91
C SER A 204 -15.50 17.27 -7.02
N ALA A 205 -14.78 17.32 -5.91
CA ALA A 205 -13.36 16.95 -5.92
C ALA A 205 -13.21 15.49 -6.37
N ILE A 206 -12.20 15.18 -7.19
CA ILE A 206 -11.98 13.82 -7.72
C ILE A 206 -11.74 12.78 -6.63
N THR A 207 -11.33 13.22 -5.44
CA THR A 207 -11.10 12.39 -4.25
C THR A 207 -12.32 12.28 -3.33
N ASP A 208 -13.41 13.00 -3.61
CA ASP A 208 -14.62 13.02 -2.78
C ASP A 208 -15.77 12.29 -3.50
N GLY A 209 -16.30 12.88 -4.57
CA GLY A 209 -17.41 12.31 -5.34
C GLY A 209 -18.76 12.26 -4.60
N ALA A 210 -18.83 12.57 -3.30
CA ALA A 210 -20.06 12.60 -2.52
C ALA A 210 -20.69 14.00 -2.46
N ASN A 211 -19.88 15.05 -2.26
CA ASN A 211 -20.35 16.43 -2.18
C ASN A 211 -20.23 17.15 -3.52
N TRP A 212 -21.32 17.76 -3.96
CA TRP A 212 -21.41 18.42 -5.27
C TRP A 212 -21.82 19.88 -5.11
N ALA A 213 -21.06 20.77 -5.76
CA ALA A 213 -21.32 22.19 -5.82
C ALA A 213 -21.83 22.58 -7.22
N THR A 214 -22.81 23.48 -7.28
CA THR A 214 -23.29 24.06 -8.54
C THR A 214 -22.21 24.95 -9.16
N VAL A 215 -22.07 24.86 -10.48
CA VAL A 215 -21.23 25.72 -11.31
C VAL A 215 -22.12 26.43 -12.31
N THR A 216 -21.94 27.74 -12.45
CA THR A 216 -22.71 28.57 -13.38
C THR A 216 -21.79 29.04 -14.50
N PRO A 217 -21.99 28.55 -15.74
CA PRO A 217 -21.26 29.06 -16.90
C PRO A 217 -21.52 30.56 -17.15
N ASN A 218 -20.48 31.29 -17.55
CA ASN A 218 -20.56 32.69 -18.01
C ASN A 218 -21.15 32.83 -19.43
N VAL A 219 -21.28 31.71 -20.15
CA VAL A 219 -21.92 31.59 -21.48
C VAL A 219 -23.22 30.81 -21.34
N SER A 220 -24.26 31.25 -22.05
CA SER A 220 -25.52 30.49 -22.13
C SER A 220 -25.38 29.37 -23.16
N PHE A 221 -25.50 28.12 -22.72
CA PHE A 221 -25.52 26.94 -23.56
C PHE A 221 -26.95 26.42 -23.73
N ASP A 222 -27.22 25.76 -24.85
CA ASP A 222 -28.49 25.07 -25.08
C ASP A 222 -28.57 23.82 -24.21
N ASN A 223 -29.81 23.38 -23.92
CA ASN A 223 -30.06 22.31 -22.95
C ASN A 223 -29.36 21.00 -23.27
N ASP A 224 -29.06 20.70 -24.54
CA ASP A 224 -28.42 19.46 -24.98
C ASP A 224 -26.93 19.63 -25.33
N ASP A 225 -26.37 20.83 -25.24
CA ASP A 225 -24.96 21.10 -25.59
C ASP A 225 -23.98 20.31 -24.71
N PHE A 226 -24.38 19.95 -23.48
CA PHE A 226 -23.55 19.15 -22.58
C PHE A 226 -23.14 17.79 -23.17
N GLN A 227 -23.91 17.24 -24.11
CA GLN A 227 -23.55 16.00 -24.80
C GLN A 227 -22.25 16.16 -25.61
N ASN A 228 -21.91 17.39 -25.99
CA ASN A 228 -20.68 17.74 -26.68
C ASN A 228 -19.50 18.04 -25.75
N ALA A 229 -19.64 17.90 -24.43
CA ALA A 229 -18.54 18.19 -23.51
C ALA A 229 -17.42 17.15 -23.66
N VAL A 230 -16.17 17.56 -23.86
CA VAL A 230 -14.99 16.69 -23.99
C VAL A 230 -13.84 17.23 -23.15
N ALA A 231 -13.10 16.34 -22.49
CA ALA A 231 -11.90 16.71 -21.73
C ALA A 231 -10.64 16.58 -22.60
N LEU A 232 -9.80 17.60 -22.62
CA LEU A 232 -8.47 17.57 -23.25
C LEU A 232 -7.52 18.49 -22.47
N ASP A 233 -6.35 17.97 -22.11
CA ASP A 233 -5.25 18.72 -21.48
C ASP A 233 -5.69 19.61 -20.30
N GLY A 234 -6.40 19.03 -19.34
CA GLY A 234 -6.86 19.75 -18.14
C GLY A 234 -7.95 20.80 -18.40
N LYS A 235 -8.53 20.84 -19.61
CA LYS A 235 -9.63 21.72 -19.97
C LYS A 235 -10.87 20.93 -20.40
N ILE A 236 -12.02 21.56 -20.26
CA ILE A 236 -13.30 21.14 -20.78
C ILE A 236 -13.53 21.91 -22.09
N TYR A 237 -13.84 21.20 -23.16
CA TYR A 237 -14.28 21.77 -24.42
C TYR A 237 -15.76 21.45 -24.64
N MET A 238 -16.51 22.38 -25.21
CA MET A 238 -17.92 22.19 -25.52
C MET A 238 -18.24 22.81 -26.88
N LEU A 239 -18.92 22.05 -27.74
CA LEU A 239 -19.48 22.54 -28.99
C LEU A 239 -20.91 22.99 -28.74
N SER A 240 -21.21 24.21 -29.13
CA SER A 240 -22.55 24.80 -29.09
C SER A 240 -22.75 25.65 -30.34
N ASN A 241 -23.80 25.34 -31.12
CA ASN A 241 -24.17 26.10 -32.33
C ASN A 241 -22.99 26.39 -33.29
N GLY A 242 -22.13 25.40 -33.53
CA GLY A 242 -20.97 25.52 -34.42
C GLY A 242 -19.76 26.24 -33.82
N LYS A 243 -19.83 26.67 -32.55
CA LYS A 243 -18.73 27.31 -31.82
C LYS A 243 -18.14 26.36 -30.79
N ILE A 244 -16.82 26.34 -30.68
CA ILE A 244 -16.11 25.57 -29.67
C ILE A 244 -15.67 26.51 -28.57
N TYR A 245 -16.09 26.21 -27.34
CA TYR A 245 -15.69 26.90 -26.13
C TYR A 245 -14.74 26.02 -25.32
N SER A 246 -13.85 26.64 -24.56
CA SER A 246 -12.99 25.97 -23.59
C SER A 246 -13.10 26.60 -22.20
N SER A 247 -12.93 25.79 -21.16
CA SER A 247 -12.92 26.22 -19.76
C SER A 247 -12.01 25.32 -18.92
N THR A 248 -11.37 25.87 -17.89
CA THR A 248 -10.59 25.13 -16.89
C THR A 248 -11.39 24.77 -15.64
N ASP A 249 -12.52 25.44 -15.39
CA ASP A 249 -13.28 25.37 -14.14
C ASP A 249 -14.78 25.12 -14.32
N GLY A 250 -15.25 25.04 -15.56
CA GLY A 250 -16.65 24.90 -15.94
C GLY A 250 -17.50 26.15 -15.76
N ALA A 251 -16.96 27.24 -15.21
CA ALA A 251 -17.63 28.52 -14.98
C ALA A 251 -17.22 29.55 -16.04
N GLU A 252 -15.92 29.77 -16.21
CA GLU A 252 -15.40 30.74 -17.17
C GLU A 252 -15.08 30.03 -18.50
N TRP A 253 -15.88 30.35 -19.52
CA TRP A 253 -15.72 29.83 -20.87
C TRP A 253 -15.22 30.90 -21.82
N SER A 254 -14.36 30.49 -22.75
CA SER A 254 -13.88 31.32 -23.85
C SER A 254 -14.04 30.59 -25.17
N GLN A 255 -14.57 31.26 -26.19
CA GLN A 255 -14.63 30.71 -27.55
C GLN A 255 -13.20 30.57 -28.09
N VAL A 256 -12.86 29.38 -28.60
CA VAL A 256 -11.52 29.07 -29.14
C VAL A 256 -11.53 28.73 -30.63
N ALA A 257 -12.67 28.33 -31.17
CA ALA A 257 -12.83 28.06 -32.60
C ALA A 257 -14.29 28.17 -33.03
N GLU A 258 -14.51 28.27 -34.34
CA GLU A 258 -15.83 28.27 -34.95
C GLU A 258 -15.81 27.47 -36.26
N ASN A 259 -16.69 26.48 -36.36
CA ASN A 259 -16.93 25.70 -37.56
C ASN A 259 -18.38 25.20 -37.56
N ALA A 260 -19.22 25.85 -38.38
CA ALA A 260 -20.65 25.55 -38.49
C ALA A 260 -20.97 24.17 -39.09
N SER A 261 -20.01 23.48 -39.72
CA SER A 261 -20.23 22.12 -40.22
C SER A 261 -20.30 21.09 -39.10
N LEU A 262 -19.62 21.35 -37.98
CA LEU A 262 -19.52 20.43 -36.86
C LEU A 262 -20.89 20.18 -36.22
N LYS A 263 -21.20 18.90 -36.00
CA LYS A 263 -22.46 18.46 -35.41
C LYS A 263 -22.30 17.91 -34.00
N GLN A 264 -21.17 17.27 -33.71
CA GLN A 264 -20.92 16.68 -32.40
C GLN A 264 -19.44 16.64 -32.06
N LEU A 265 -19.06 16.94 -30.82
CA LEU A 265 -17.76 16.53 -30.29
C LEU A 265 -17.87 15.11 -29.71
N ILE A 266 -17.00 14.21 -30.18
CA ILE A 266 -17.10 12.78 -29.89
C ILE A 266 -15.98 12.25 -28.98
N GLY A 267 -14.89 12.99 -28.83
CA GLY A 267 -13.80 12.62 -27.91
C GLY A 267 -12.53 13.43 -28.13
N ALA A 268 -11.48 13.04 -27.43
CA ALA A 268 -10.15 13.64 -27.56
C ALA A 268 -9.06 12.58 -27.41
N SER A 269 -7.91 12.82 -28.05
CA SER A 269 -6.66 12.12 -27.75
C SER A 269 -5.86 12.91 -26.71
N SER A 270 -4.56 12.63 -26.59
CA SER A 270 -3.65 13.48 -25.82
C SER A 270 -3.36 14.85 -26.47
N GLN A 271 -3.74 15.06 -27.75
CA GLN A 271 -3.37 16.26 -28.50
C GLN A 271 -4.54 16.93 -29.23
N TYR A 272 -5.53 16.16 -29.67
CA TYR A 272 -6.55 16.65 -30.59
C TYR A 272 -7.96 16.32 -30.12
N LEU A 273 -8.89 17.23 -30.39
CA LEU A 273 -10.32 16.99 -30.35
C LEU A 273 -10.76 16.24 -31.61
N TYR A 274 -11.73 15.34 -31.44
CA TYR A 274 -12.42 14.66 -32.51
C TYR A 274 -13.87 15.12 -32.53
N ALA A 275 -14.34 15.46 -33.73
CA ALA A 275 -15.71 15.88 -33.98
C ALA A 275 -16.31 15.04 -35.09
N TYR A 276 -17.63 15.07 -35.22
CA TYR A 276 -18.36 14.51 -36.36
C TYR A 276 -19.06 15.65 -37.11
N ASP A 277 -18.96 15.64 -38.43
CA ASP A 277 -19.74 16.49 -39.33
C ASP A 277 -20.48 15.65 -40.38
N ALA A 278 -21.10 16.30 -41.37
CA ALA A 278 -21.84 15.60 -42.41
C ALA A 278 -20.99 14.63 -43.27
N THR A 279 -19.67 14.79 -43.28
CA THR A 279 -18.73 14.01 -44.09
C THR A 279 -17.99 12.93 -43.31
N GLY A 280 -18.00 13.00 -41.97
CA GLY A 280 -17.39 12.00 -41.10
C GLY A 280 -16.67 12.60 -39.90
N ILE A 281 -15.64 11.89 -39.44
CA ILE A 281 -14.83 12.30 -38.29
C ILE A 281 -13.83 13.38 -38.71
N GLN A 282 -13.87 14.50 -38.00
CA GLN A 282 -12.96 15.63 -38.10
C GLN A 282 -11.99 15.64 -36.91
N ILE A 283 -10.83 16.26 -37.08
CA ILE A 283 -9.80 16.42 -36.04
C ILE A 283 -9.40 17.88 -35.92
N SER A 284 -9.19 18.38 -34.71
CA SER A 284 -8.69 19.74 -34.47
C SER A 284 -7.18 19.83 -34.76
N LYS A 285 -6.79 19.94 -36.03
CA LYS A 285 -5.41 20.27 -36.41
C LYS A 285 -5.31 21.78 -36.66
N GLU A 286 -4.11 22.32 -36.47
CA GLU A 286 -3.73 23.63 -37.01
C GLU A 286 -3.84 23.65 -38.54
#